data_AF-A0A3Q9RK44-F1
#
_entry.id   AF-A0A3Q9RK44-F1
#
_cell.length_a   1.000
_cell.length_b   1.000
_cell.length_c   1.000
_cell.angle_alpha   90.00
_cell.angle_beta   90.00
_cell.angle_gamma   90.00
#
_symmetry.space_group_name_H-M   'P 1'
#
loop_
_entity.id
_entity.type
_entity.pdbx_description
1 polymer ?
#
loop_
_entity_poly.entity_id
_entity_poly.type
_entity_poly.pdbx_seq_one_letter_code
_entity_poly.pdbx_strand_id
1 'polypeptide(L)' 'MGSGTTAIACINTNRNYIGFELEKEYFDVANERIYNHKLLEV' A
#
# COMPACT_ATOMS: atom_id res chain seq x y z
N MET A 1 -6.28 -6.81 -1.73
CA MET A 1 -6.00 -5.36 -1.83
C MET A 1 -5.52 -4.94 -3.23
N GLY A 2 -5.41 -5.87 -4.17
CA GLY A 2 -4.83 -5.67 -5.48
C GLY A 2 -3.42 -5.11 -5.37
N SER A 3 -3.10 -4.15 -6.21
CA SER A 3 -1.83 -3.46 -6.20
C SER A 3 -1.63 -2.46 -5.05
N GLY A 4 -2.55 -2.35 -4.09
CA GLY A 4 -2.38 -1.46 -2.92
C GLY A 4 -2.78 0.01 -3.13
N THR A 5 -3.53 0.35 -4.18
CA THR A 5 -3.99 1.73 -4.46
C THR A 5 -4.77 2.36 -3.30
N THR A 6 -5.65 1.58 -2.65
CA THR A 6 -6.41 2.05 -1.47
C THR A 6 -5.50 2.42 -0.31
N ALA A 7 -4.45 1.64 -0.04
CA ALA A 7 -3.48 1.94 1.01
C ALA A 7 -2.73 3.25 0.74
N ILE A 8 -2.31 3.48 -0.52
CA ILE A 8 -1.68 4.73 -0.94
C ILE A 8 -2.64 5.92 -0.77
N ALA A 9 -3.91 5.78 -1.16
CA ALA A 9 -4.90 6.83 -0.96
C ALA A 9 -5.13 7.14 0.53
N CYS A 10 -5.15 6.11 1.38
CA CYS A 10 -5.24 6.26 2.83
C CYS A 10 -4.02 7.01 3.39
N ILE A 11 -2.79 6.66 2.99
CA ILE A 11 -1.57 7.35 3.39
C ILE A 11 -1.63 8.84 3.00
N ASN A 12 -1.87 9.13 1.71
CA ASN A 12 -1.96 10.49 1.16
C ASN A 12 -2.97 11.38 1.86
N THR A 13 -4.00 10.77 2.45
CA THR A 13 -5.08 11.50 3.06
C THR A 13 -5.10 11.37 4.59
N ASN A 14 -4.06 10.77 5.18
CA ASN A 14 -3.93 10.54 6.62
C ASN A 14 -5.11 9.74 7.21
N ARG A 15 -5.47 8.61 6.57
CA ARG A 15 -6.42 7.61 7.08
C ARG A 15 -5.69 6.32 7.40
N ASN A 16 -6.14 5.67 8.46
CA ASN A 16 -5.71 4.31 8.78
C ASN A 16 -6.32 3.31 7.77
N TYR A 17 -5.59 2.23 7.49
CA TYR A 17 -6.04 1.14 6.63
C TYR A 17 -5.62 -0.22 7.20
N ILE A 18 -6.37 -1.25 6.84
CA ILE A 18 -5.98 -2.65 6.97
C ILE A 18 -6.37 -3.34 5.66
N GLY A 19 -5.55 -4.27 5.19
CA GLY A 19 -5.85 -5.03 3.99
C GLY A 19 -5.11 -6.35 3.97
N PHE A 20 -5.67 -7.29 3.21
CA PHE A 20 -5.04 -8.57 2.86
C PHE A 20 -5.11 -8.77 1.34
N GLU A 21 -4.21 -9.60 0.83
CA GLU A 21 -4.14 -10.04 -0.55
C GLU A 21 -3.76 -11.51 -0.57
N LEU A 22 -4.43 -12.28 -1.43
CA LEU A 22 -4.24 -13.73 -1.50
C LEU A 22 -3.18 -14.09 -2.52
N GLU A 23 -3.11 -13.32 -3.61
CA GLU A 23 -2.14 -13.54 -4.68
C GLU A 23 -0.79 -12.94 -4.29
N LYS A 24 0.24 -13.80 -4.16
CA LYS A 24 1.59 -13.40 -3.71
C LYS A 24 2.17 -12.27 -4.56
N GLU A 25 1.98 -12.33 -5.88
CA GLU A 25 2.48 -11.30 -6.81
C GLU A 25 1.87 -9.93 -6.50
N TYR A 26 0.56 -9.87 -6.27
CA TYR A 26 -0.11 -8.60 -5.91
C TYR A 26 0.24 -8.15 -4.49
N PHE A 27 0.45 -9.09 -3.56
CA PHE A 27 0.94 -8.78 -2.22
C PHE A 27 2.32 -8.10 -2.26
N ASP A 28 3.26 -8.67 -3.02
CA ASP A 28 4.61 -8.13 -3.17
C ASP A 28 4.57 -6.73 -3.82
N VAL A 29 3.80 -6.56 -4.91
CA VAL A 29 3.59 -5.27 -5.58
C VAL A 29 2.98 -4.22 -4.64
N ALA A 30 1.97 -4.58 -3.86
CA ALA A 30 1.34 -3.66 -2.92
C ALA A 30 2.32 -3.20 -1.83
N ASN A 31 3.12 -4.12 -1.28
CA ASN A 31 4.10 -3.80 -0.24
C ASN A 31 5.23 -2.90 -0.76
N GLU A 32 5.77 -3.19 -1.96
CA GLU A 32 6.78 -2.34 -2.59
C GLU A 32 6.26 -0.89 -2.75
N ARG A 33 5.04 -0.74 -3.28
CA ARG A 33 4.42 0.58 -3.46
C ARG A 33 4.22 1.31 -2.13
N ILE A 34 3.71 0.63 -1.12
CA ILE A 34 3.49 1.21 0.22
C ILE A 34 4.81 1.63 0.87
N TYR A 35 5.85 0.79 0.77
CA TYR A 35 7.18 1.07 1.34
C TYR A 35 7.83 2.28 0.66
N ASN A 36 7.87 2.28 -0.68
CA ASN A 36 8.46 3.36 -1.46
C ASN A 36 7.72 4.69 -1.24
N HIS A 37 6.40 4.67 -1.06
CA HIS A 37 5.62 5.88 -0.79
C HIS A 37 5.93 6.48 0.58
N LYS A 38 6.11 5.66 1.63
CA LYS A 38 6.50 6.12 2.98
C LYS A 38 7.91 6.71 3.03
N LEU A 39 8.84 6.21 2.22
CA LEU A 39 10.21 6.74 2.13
C LEU A 39 10.29 8.14 1.49
N LEU A 40 9.24 8.60 0.80
CA LEU A 40 9.18 9.93 0.21
C LEU A 40 8.62 10.99 1.17
N GLU A 41 8.11 10.57 2.34
CA GLU A 41 7.54 11.46 3.36
C GLU A 41 8.54 11.85 4.47
N VAL A 42 9.83 11.46 4.35
CA VAL A 42 10.95 11.91 5.22
C VAL A 42 11.60 13.20 4.75
#